data_AF-A0A7W0J6M8-F1
#
_entry.id   AF-A0A7W0J6M8-F1
#
_cell.length_a   1.000
_cell.length_b   1.000
_cell.length_c   1.000
_cell.angle_alpha   90.00
_cell.angle_beta   90.00
_cell.angle_gamma   90.00
#
_symmetry.space_group_name_H-M   'P 1'
#
loop_
_entity.id
_entity.type
_entity.pdbx_description
1 polymer ?
#
loop_
_entity_poly.entity_id
_entity_poly.type
_entity_poly.pdbx_seq_one_letter_code
_entity_poly.pdbx_strand_id
1 'polypeptide(L)'
;GGVREHMFKLTIPAYEEDFKKMGNQISKIWNAFLRGQLIIFGFTVIIYTILLSAMGVRYSFLLALLAGAARFVPYVGPFVAWTTYGLVSLFQTNYFGFQPIVFALVVVGVALVTDLLLDNFVSPRVMSDVLKVHPAAVLVMVLISASLFGFIGVLLSAPLLATMQLISTYVFRKLMDQDPWEGLQTFPPPVSIKITFEKFWNRILSLFKRKKKTDKKS
;
A
#
# COMPACT_ATOMS: atom_id res chain seq x y z
N GLY A 1 -32.41 -21.22 -24.34
CA GLY A 1 -32.67 -19.77 -24.30
C GLY A 1 -31.38 -19.05 -23.97
N GLY A 2 -30.70 -18.37 -24.89
CA GLY A 2 -31.20 -17.72 -26.10
C GLY A 2 -31.54 -16.25 -25.88
N VAL A 3 -30.85 -15.51 -24.99
CA VAL A 3 -30.89 -14.02 -24.93
C VAL A 3 -29.57 -13.37 -24.40
N ARG A 4 -28.49 -14.11 -24.08
CA ARG A 4 -27.32 -13.51 -23.37
C ARG A 4 -26.14 -13.04 -24.24
N GLU A 5 -26.19 -13.16 -25.57
CA GLU A 5 -25.00 -12.90 -26.43
C GLU A 5 -24.96 -11.54 -27.13
N HIS A 6 -25.93 -10.64 -26.90
CA HIS A 6 -25.98 -9.33 -27.56
C HIS A 6 -25.83 -8.14 -26.60
N MET A 7 -25.02 -8.28 -25.55
CA MET A 7 -24.58 -7.11 -24.80
C MET A 7 -23.33 -6.51 -25.47
N PHE A 8 -23.59 -5.49 -26.30
CA PHE A 8 -22.64 -4.46 -26.73
C PHE A 8 -21.35 -4.95 -27.43
N LYS A 9 -21.48 -5.52 -28.62
CA LYS A 9 -20.43 -5.38 -29.64
C LYS A 9 -20.52 -3.98 -30.28
N LEU A 10 -20.14 -2.96 -29.51
CA LEU A 10 -19.67 -1.69 -30.06
C LEU A 10 -18.23 -1.91 -30.59
N THR A 11 -18.05 -2.89 -31.46
CA THR A 11 -16.77 -3.15 -32.11
C THR A 11 -16.61 -2.15 -33.24
N ILE A 12 -16.07 -0.98 -32.90
CA ILE A 12 -15.44 -0.10 -33.89
C ILE A 12 -14.15 -0.84 -34.30
N PRO A 13 -14.05 -1.40 -35.51
CA PRO A 13 -12.93 -2.28 -35.88
C PRO A 13 -11.55 -1.62 -35.72
N ALA A 14 -11.50 -0.30 -35.81
CA ALA A 14 -10.28 0.49 -35.69
C ALA A 14 -9.63 0.50 -34.28
N TYR A 15 -10.34 0.09 -33.23
CA TYR A 15 -9.86 0.22 -31.84
C TYR A 15 -9.75 -1.11 -31.07
N GLU A 16 -9.97 -2.26 -31.71
CA GLU A 16 -10.00 -3.56 -31.03
C GLU A 16 -8.67 -3.87 -30.31
N GLU A 17 -7.54 -3.57 -30.97
CA GLU A 17 -6.22 -3.72 -30.36
C GLU A 17 -6.02 -2.79 -29.16
N ASP A 18 -6.50 -1.55 -29.27
CA ASP A 18 -6.37 -0.54 -28.22
C ASP A 18 -7.15 -0.96 -26.97
N PHE A 19 -8.38 -1.49 -27.13
CA PHE A 19 -9.17 -2.03 -26.02
C PHE A 19 -8.50 -3.24 -25.36
N LYS A 20 -7.95 -4.16 -26.15
CA LYS A 20 -7.25 -5.33 -25.63
C LYS A 20 -5.99 -4.93 -24.85
N LYS A 21 -5.19 -4.01 -25.38
CA LYS A 21 -4.01 -3.46 -24.71
C LYS A 21 -4.40 -2.73 -23.42
N MET A 22 -5.44 -1.90 -23.46
CA MET A 22 -5.96 -1.17 -22.30
C MET A 22 -6.41 -2.11 -21.19
N GLY A 23 -7.26 -3.10 -21.51
CA GLY A 23 -7.76 -4.08 -20.54
C GLY A 23 -6.62 -4.86 -19.88
N ASN A 24 -5.60 -5.24 -20.65
CA ASN A 24 -4.41 -5.89 -20.11
C ASN A 24 -3.63 -5.00 -19.13
N GLN A 25 -3.47 -3.71 -19.43
CA GLN A 25 -2.78 -2.77 -18.53
C GLN A 25 -3.59 -2.51 -17.26
N ILE A 26 -4.90 -2.31 -17.37
CA ILE A 26 -5.77 -2.17 -16.20
C ILE A 26 -5.68 -3.43 -15.33
N SER A 27 -5.79 -4.62 -15.91
CA SER A 27 -5.64 -5.88 -15.15
C SER A 27 -4.31 -5.95 -14.41
N LYS A 28 -3.20 -5.52 -15.04
CA LYS A 28 -1.89 -5.46 -14.38
C LYS A 28 -1.87 -4.48 -13.20
N ILE A 29 -2.43 -3.28 -13.33
CA ILE A 29 -2.54 -2.30 -12.24
C ILE A 29 -3.24 -2.92 -11.04
N TRP A 30 -4.43 -3.49 -11.26
CA TRP A 30 -5.26 -4.03 -10.20
C TRP A 30 -4.62 -5.26 -9.54
N ASN A 31 -4.05 -6.17 -10.33
CA ASN A 31 -3.35 -7.35 -9.82
C ASN A 31 -2.11 -6.96 -9.00
N ALA A 32 -1.33 -6.00 -9.48
CA ALA A 32 -0.15 -5.52 -8.78
C ALA A 32 -0.51 -4.80 -7.48
N PHE A 33 -1.57 -3.97 -7.49
CA PHE A 33 -2.09 -3.31 -6.29
C PHE A 33 -2.56 -4.34 -5.26
N LEU A 34 -3.42 -5.29 -5.63
CA LEU A 34 -3.95 -6.30 -4.71
C LEU A 34 -2.82 -7.14 -4.11
N ARG A 35 -1.87 -7.62 -4.94
CA ARG A 35 -0.71 -8.38 -4.47
C ARG A 35 0.16 -7.55 -3.53
N GLY A 36 0.44 -6.31 -3.89
CA GLY A 36 1.24 -5.40 -3.06
C GLY A 36 0.57 -5.13 -1.72
N GLN A 37 -0.74 -4.92 -1.73
CA GLN A 37 -1.50 -4.60 -0.52
C GLN A 37 -1.59 -5.80 0.42
N LEU A 38 -1.74 -7.02 -0.10
CA LEU A 38 -1.67 -8.24 0.69
C LEU A 38 -0.30 -8.43 1.35
N ILE A 39 0.79 -8.10 0.64
CA ILE A 39 2.14 -8.15 1.19
C ILE A 39 2.29 -7.12 2.32
N ILE A 40 1.91 -5.85 2.07
CA ILE A 40 1.97 -4.79 3.08
C ILE A 40 1.14 -5.15 4.31
N PHE A 41 -0.08 -5.67 4.11
CA PHE A 41 -0.93 -6.18 5.17
C PHE A 41 -0.20 -7.25 5.99
N GLY A 42 0.33 -8.29 5.35
CA GLY A 42 1.04 -9.38 6.03
C GLY A 42 2.25 -8.90 6.82
N PHE A 43 3.11 -8.05 6.22
CA PHE A 43 4.26 -7.47 6.91
C PHE A 43 3.83 -6.65 8.13
N THR A 44 2.79 -5.86 7.98
CA THR A 44 2.25 -5.03 9.06
C THR A 44 1.76 -5.89 10.22
N VAL A 45 0.95 -6.91 9.93
CA VAL A 45 0.43 -7.82 10.97
C VAL A 45 1.58 -8.50 11.70
N ILE A 46 2.59 -9.01 10.99
CA ILE A 46 3.73 -9.69 11.60
C ILE A 46 4.52 -8.72 12.50
N ILE A 47 4.89 -7.55 11.97
CA ILE A 47 5.70 -6.56 12.70
C ILE A 47 4.95 -6.06 13.93
N TYR A 48 3.69 -5.65 13.79
CA TYR A 48 2.91 -5.14 14.92
C TYR A 48 2.56 -6.22 15.93
N THR A 49 2.36 -7.48 15.51
CA THR A 49 2.15 -8.57 16.48
C THR A 49 3.38 -8.74 17.35
N ILE A 50 4.58 -8.78 16.77
CA ILE A 50 5.83 -8.89 17.53
C ILE A 50 6.03 -7.67 18.41
N LEU A 51 5.89 -6.47 17.85
CA LEU A 51 6.16 -5.21 18.53
C LEU A 51 5.21 -4.95 19.69
N LEU A 52 3.89 -5.06 19.47
CA LEU A 52 2.90 -4.85 20.52
C LEU A 52 2.98 -5.94 21.60
N SER A 53 3.27 -7.20 21.22
CA SER A 53 3.47 -8.27 22.20
C SER A 53 4.73 -8.05 23.04
N ALA A 54 5.83 -7.62 22.43
CA ALA A 54 7.08 -7.31 23.14
C ALA A 54 6.90 -6.14 24.12
N MET A 55 6.04 -5.18 23.78
CA MET A 55 5.67 -4.08 24.67
C MET A 55 4.64 -4.47 25.74
N GLY A 56 4.10 -5.69 25.71
CA GLY A 56 3.09 -6.15 26.67
C GLY A 56 1.71 -5.51 26.46
N VAL A 57 1.39 -5.08 25.24
CA VAL A 57 0.06 -4.55 24.90
C VAL A 57 -0.94 -5.72 24.75
N ARG A 58 -2.07 -5.63 25.45
CA ARG A 58 -3.14 -6.62 25.36
C ARG A 58 -3.73 -6.68 23.96
N TYR A 59 -4.18 -7.86 23.56
CA TYR A 59 -4.78 -8.09 22.24
C TYR A 59 -3.85 -7.72 21.07
N SER A 60 -2.53 -7.81 21.26
CA SER A 60 -1.51 -7.42 20.30
C SER A 60 -1.75 -7.95 18.88
N PHE A 61 -2.13 -9.22 18.73
CA PHE A 61 -2.45 -9.82 17.43
C PHE A 61 -3.71 -9.21 16.79
N LEU A 62 -4.78 -8.98 17.55
CA LEU A 62 -6.00 -8.35 17.04
C LEU A 62 -5.74 -6.90 16.63
N LEU A 63 -4.98 -6.17 17.45
CA LEU A 63 -4.54 -4.80 17.14
C LEU A 63 -3.65 -4.75 15.90
N ALA A 64 -2.79 -5.75 15.69
CA ALA A 64 -1.97 -5.88 14.50
C ALA A 64 -2.80 -6.21 13.25
N LEU A 65 -3.85 -7.03 13.36
CA LEU A 65 -4.83 -7.26 12.29
C LEU A 65 -5.55 -5.97 11.91
N LEU A 66 -6.00 -5.19 12.91
CA LEU A 66 -6.57 -3.87 12.69
C LEU A 66 -5.56 -2.93 12.03
N ALA A 67 -4.28 -2.98 12.41
CA ALA A 67 -3.19 -2.23 11.77
C ALA A 67 -3.11 -2.52 10.26
N GLY A 68 -3.05 -3.80 9.94
CA GLY A 68 -2.97 -4.27 8.56
C GLY A 68 -4.20 -3.83 7.77
N ALA A 69 -5.40 -4.02 8.32
CA ALA A 69 -6.65 -3.62 7.68
C ALA A 69 -6.72 -2.10 7.50
N ALA A 70 -6.25 -1.33 8.48
CA ALA A 70 -6.26 0.12 8.42
C ALA A 70 -5.36 0.67 7.31
N ARG A 71 -4.27 -0.02 6.94
CA ARG A 71 -3.39 0.41 5.83
C ARG A 71 -4.04 0.46 4.46
N PHE A 72 -5.22 -0.11 4.31
CA PHE A 72 -6.03 0.06 3.11
C PHE A 72 -6.68 1.43 2.99
N VAL A 73 -6.76 2.19 4.09
CA VAL A 73 -7.36 3.53 4.15
C VAL A 73 -6.23 4.56 4.31
N PRO A 74 -5.85 5.29 3.25
CA PRO A 74 -4.77 6.26 3.33
C PRO A 74 -5.03 7.32 4.40
N TYR A 75 -3.99 7.67 5.18
CA TYR A 75 -3.97 8.69 6.23
C TYR A 75 -4.88 8.44 7.44
N VAL A 76 -6.15 8.12 7.22
CA VAL A 76 -7.14 7.86 8.28
C VAL A 76 -6.84 6.53 8.98
N GLY A 77 -6.46 5.50 8.23
CA GLY A 77 -6.21 4.18 8.76
C GLY A 77 -5.12 4.15 9.83
N PRO A 78 -3.88 4.56 9.53
CA PRO A 78 -2.80 4.63 10.52
C PRO A 78 -3.19 5.45 11.77
N PHE A 79 -3.90 6.56 11.59
CA PHE A 79 -4.38 7.37 12.70
C PHE A 79 -5.35 6.61 13.62
N VAL A 80 -6.33 5.90 13.06
CA VAL A 80 -7.26 5.06 13.82
C VAL A 80 -6.52 3.93 14.54
N ALA A 81 -5.55 3.30 13.86
CA ALA A 81 -4.69 2.27 14.44
C ALA A 81 -3.90 2.77 15.65
N TRP A 82 -3.17 3.88 15.53
CA TRP A 82 -2.41 4.48 16.63
C TRP A 82 -3.30 4.86 17.81
N THR A 83 -4.44 5.48 17.53
CA THR A 83 -5.43 5.83 18.54
C THR A 83 -5.89 4.58 19.30
N THR A 84 -6.18 3.50 18.58
CA THR A 84 -6.61 2.24 19.20
C THR A 84 -5.51 1.66 20.10
N TYR A 85 -4.25 1.66 19.66
CA TYR A 85 -3.13 1.17 20.49
C TYR A 85 -2.92 2.03 21.72
N GLY A 86 -3.00 3.36 21.54
CA GLY A 86 -2.91 4.34 22.62
C GLY A 86 -4.00 4.14 23.67
N LEU A 87 -5.25 3.93 23.25
CA LEU A 87 -6.36 3.69 24.17
C LEU A 87 -6.20 2.37 24.93
N VAL A 88 -5.87 1.28 24.24
CA VAL A 88 -5.67 -0.01 24.91
C VAL A 88 -4.51 0.06 25.90
N SER A 89 -3.40 0.70 25.52
CA SER A 89 -2.25 0.90 26.40
C SER A 89 -2.54 1.82 27.59
N LEU A 90 -3.38 2.85 27.40
CA LEU A 90 -3.77 3.77 28.47
C LEU A 90 -4.64 3.11 29.55
N PHE A 91 -5.55 2.21 29.15
CA PHE A 91 -6.51 1.60 30.08
C PHE A 91 -6.10 0.21 30.59
N GLN A 92 -4.94 -0.30 30.18
CA GLN A 92 -4.41 -1.57 30.70
C GLN A 92 -3.42 -1.38 31.85
N THR A 93 -3.29 -2.41 32.68
CA THR A 93 -2.15 -2.56 33.56
C THR A 93 -0.94 -3.03 32.74
N ASN A 94 0.21 -2.38 32.93
CA ASN A 94 1.45 -2.74 32.25
C ASN A 94 2.41 -3.43 33.23
N TYR A 95 3.19 -4.37 32.71
CA TYR A 95 4.16 -5.14 33.51
C TYR A 95 5.38 -4.32 33.94
N PHE A 96 5.62 -3.18 33.30
CA PHE A 96 6.79 -2.32 33.52
C PHE A 96 6.62 -1.31 34.67
N GLY A 97 5.42 -1.20 35.26
CA GLY A 97 5.13 -0.26 36.34
C GLY A 97 5.10 1.21 35.90
N PHE A 98 5.02 1.49 34.60
CA PHE A 98 4.94 2.87 34.10
C PHE A 98 3.57 3.48 34.39
N GLN A 99 3.55 4.80 34.56
CA GLN A 99 2.29 5.55 34.56
C GLN A 99 1.51 5.29 33.25
N PRO A 100 0.18 5.10 33.29
CA PRO A 100 -0.58 4.69 32.11
C PRO A 100 -0.41 5.63 30.91
N ILE A 101 -0.39 6.94 31.16
CA ILE A 101 -0.20 7.95 30.12
C ILE A 101 1.19 7.84 29.46
N VAL A 102 2.23 7.58 30.25
CA VAL A 102 3.60 7.43 29.73
C VAL A 102 3.71 6.18 28.88
N PHE A 103 3.12 5.06 29.35
CA PHE A 103 3.11 3.82 28.58
C PHE A 103 2.37 3.98 27.25
N ALA A 104 1.22 4.67 27.24
CA ALA A 104 0.47 4.94 26.02
C ALA A 104 1.24 5.80 25.02
N LEU A 105 1.90 6.87 25.49
CA LEU A 105 2.75 7.71 24.64
C LEU A 105 3.92 6.93 24.05
N VAL A 106 4.54 6.03 24.81
CA VAL A 106 5.63 5.17 24.30
C VAL A 106 5.10 4.21 23.24
N VAL A 107 3.96 3.56 23.45
CA VAL A 107 3.32 2.68 22.44
C VAL A 107 3.01 3.42 21.16
N VAL A 108 2.37 4.59 21.24
CA VAL A 108 2.06 5.42 20.06
C VAL A 108 3.33 5.91 19.39
N GLY A 109 4.33 6.38 20.15
CA GLY A 109 5.61 6.83 19.62
C GLY A 109 6.35 5.74 18.85
N VAL A 110 6.37 4.52 19.37
CA VAL A 110 6.98 3.37 18.68
C VAL A 110 6.18 2.98 17.44
N ALA A 111 4.84 3.01 17.49
CA ALA A 111 3.98 2.75 16.33
C ALA A 111 4.22 3.78 15.22
N LEU A 112 4.30 5.07 15.56
CA LEU A 112 4.61 6.15 14.62
C LEU A 112 5.95 5.92 13.91
N VAL A 113 7.01 5.63 14.67
CA VAL A 113 8.34 5.34 14.11
C VAL A 113 8.30 4.10 13.22
N THR A 114 7.58 3.07 13.65
CA THR A 114 7.44 1.81 12.90
C THR A 114 6.73 2.05 11.56
N ASP A 115 5.65 2.82 11.56
CA ASP A 115 4.95 3.17 10.32
C ASP A 115 5.79 4.05 9.41
N LEU A 116 6.54 5.01 9.96
CA LEU A 116 7.49 5.78 9.17
C LEU A 116 8.52 4.88 8.48
N LEU A 117 9.00 3.84 9.16
CA LEU A 117 9.92 2.86 8.57
C LEU A 117 9.21 2.02 7.49
N LEU A 118 8.02 1.49 7.79
CA LEU A 118 7.24 0.70 6.83
C LEU A 118 6.94 1.51 5.56
N ASP A 119 6.53 2.75 5.71
CA ASP A 119 6.08 3.60 4.60
C ASP A 119 7.24 4.13 3.76
N ASN A 120 8.44 4.27 4.34
CA ASN A 120 9.64 4.69 3.60
C ASN A 120 10.44 3.51 3.00
N PHE A 121 10.34 2.31 3.57
CA PHE A 121 11.18 1.17 3.16
C PHE A 121 10.42 0.00 2.55
N VAL A 122 9.21 -0.31 3.04
CA VAL A 122 8.42 -1.46 2.59
C VAL A 122 7.47 -1.02 1.48
N SER A 123 6.62 -0.03 1.75
CA SER A 123 5.61 0.44 0.80
C SER A 123 6.18 0.83 -0.57
N PRO A 124 7.29 1.59 -0.68
CA PRO A 124 7.84 1.97 -1.98
C PRO A 124 8.45 0.78 -2.71
N ARG A 125 9.01 -0.20 -2.01
CA ARG A 125 9.56 -1.40 -2.67
C ARG A 125 8.48 -2.32 -3.17
N VAL A 126 7.38 -2.44 -2.42
CA VAL A 126 6.26 -3.31 -2.76
C VAL A 126 5.37 -2.68 -3.84
N MET A 127 5.18 -1.36 -3.81
CA MET A 127 4.30 -0.63 -4.72
C MET A 127 5.04 0.19 -5.79
N SER A 128 6.38 0.08 -5.89
CA SER A 128 7.21 0.85 -6.86
C SER A 128 6.70 0.76 -8.29
N ASP A 129 6.19 -0.40 -8.67
CA ASP A 129 5.70 -0.65 -10.02
C ASP A 129 4.32 -0.03 -10.28
N VAL A 130 3.52 0.24 -9.24
CA VAL A 130 2.11 0.66 -9.32
C VAL A 130 1.91 2.16 -9.06
N LEU A 131 2.69 2.73 -8.15
CA LEU A 131 2.39 4.04 -7.55
C LEU A 131 3.42 5.12 -7.93
N LYS A 132 3.69 5.30 -9.23
CA LYS A 132 4.31 6.54 -9.73
C LYS A 132 3.29 7.69 -9.76
N VAL A 133 2.53 7.82 -8.68
CA VAL A 133 1.47 8.81 -8.48
C VAL A 133 1.88 9.72 -7.34
N HIS A 134 1.64 11.02 -7.52
CA HIS A 134 1.95 12.00 -6.47
C HIS A 134 1.02 11.79 -5.27
N PRO A 135 1.50 11.82 -4.00
CA PRO A 135 0.66 11.60 -2.83
C PRO A 135 -0.57 12.53 -2.74
N ALA A 136 -0.43 13.78 -3.19
CA ALA A 136 -1.55 14.72 -3.29
C ALA A 136 -2.64 14.27 -4.28
N ALA A 137 -2.27 13.62 -5.39
CA ALA A 137 -3.23 13.07 -6.34
C ALA A 137 -4.00 11.89 -5.73
N VAL A 138 -3.36 11.07 -4.89
CA VAL A 138 -4.03 10.00 -4.14
C VAL A 138 -5.06 10.60 -3.18
N LEU A 139 -4.71 11.67 -2.46
CA LEU A 139 -5.65 12.38 -1.58
C LEU A 139 -6.87 12.92 -2.34
N VAL A 140 -6.64 13.58 -3.48
CA VAL A 140 -7.74 14.07 -4.33
C VAL A 140 -8.61 12.91 -4.79
N MET A 141 -8.00 11.81 -5.21
CA MET A 141 -8.75 10.63 -5.64
C MET A 141 -9.55 10.01 -4.49
N VAL A 142 -9.01 9.96 -3.27
CA VAL A 142 -9.74 9.51 -2.07
C VAL A 142 -11.02 10.33 -1.87
N LEU A 143 -10.95 11.66 -2.00
CA LEU A 143 -12.13 12.53 -1.85
C LEU A 143 -13.17 12.29 -2.94
N ILE A 144 -12.72 12.20 -4.20
CA ILE A 144 -13.60 11.94 -5.34
C ILE A 144 -14.25 10.56 -5.18
N SER A 145 -13.46 9.52 -4.94
CA SER A 145 -13.97 8.15 -4.83
C SER A 145 -14.83 7.95 -3.59
N ALA A 146 -14.55 8.63 -2.48
CA ALA A 146 -15.41 8.65 -1.31
C ALA A 146 -16.81 9.18 -1.64
N SER A 147 -16.92 10.27 -2.41
CA SER A 147 -18.23 10.81 -2.80
C SER A 147 -18.99 9.90 -3.77
N LEU A 148 -18.29 9.18 -4.64
CA LEU A 148 -18.92 8.35 -5.68
C LEU A 148 -19.30 6.95 -5.20
N PHE A 149 -18.43 6.33 -4.40
CA PHE A 149 -18.52 4.91 -4.03
C PHE A 149 -18.40 4.69 -2.51
N GLY A 150 -18.41 5.76 -1.71
CA GLY A 150 -18.29 5.67 -0.26
C GLY A 150 -16.97 5.05 0.20
N PHE A 151 -17.05 4.22 1.24
CA PHE A 151 -15.90 3.55 1.83
C PHE A 151 -15.13 2.67 0.84
N ILE A 152 -15.84 1.96 -0.06
CA ILE A 152 -15.21 1.12 -1.09
C ILE A 152 -14.39 2.00 -2.05
N GLY A 153 -14.88 3.21 -2.36
CA GLY A 153 -14.13 4.18 -3.16
C GLY A 153 -12.81 4.58 -2.50
N VAL A 154 -12.81 4.84 -1.20
CA VAL A 154 -11.60 5.19 -0.44
C VAL A 154 -10.58 4.06 -0.50
N LEU A 155 -11.03 2.83 -0.25
CA LEU A 155 -10.25 1.60 -0.28
C LEU A 155 -9.54 1.37 -1.62
N LEU A 156 -10.21 1.72 -2.72
CA LEU A 156 -9.73 1.50 -4.09
C LEU A 156 -9.19 2.78 -4.75
N SER A 157 -9.00 3.86 -4.00
CA SER A 157 -8.55 5.16 -4.52
C SER A 157 -7.24 5.07 -5.30
N ALA A 158 -6.25 4.34 -4.78
CA ALA A 158 -4.95 4.16 -5.42
C ALA A 158 -5.01 3.48 -6.81
N PRO A 159 -5.60 2.27 -6.98
CA PRO A 159 -5.72 1.65 -8.30
C PRO A 159 -6.67 2.41 -9.23
N LEU A 160 -7.69 3.09 -8.69
CA LEU A 160 -8.56 3.96 -9.48
C LEU A 160 -7.79 5.16 -10.06
N LEU A 161 -6.94 5.81 -9.26
CA LEU A 161 -6.09 6.91 -9.74
C LEU A 161 -5.15 6.44 -10.85
N ALA A 162 -4.48 5.30 -10.66
CA ALA A 162 -3.59 4.74 -11.66
C ALA A 162 -4.33 4.38 -12.96
N THR A 163 -5.55 3.83 -12.85
CA THR A 163 -6.42 3.53 -13.99
C THR A 163 -6.84 4.81 -14.71
N MET A 164 -7.24 5.85 -13.97
CA MET A 164 -7.61 7.14 -14.53
C MET A 164 -6.44 7.80 -15.26
N GLN A 165 -5.24 7.79 -14.65
CA GLN A 165 -4.03 8.32 -15.28
C GLN A 165 -3.67 7.59 -16.57
N LEU A 166 -3.81 6.26 -16.61
CA LEU A 166 -3.60 5.45 -17.82
C LEU A 166 -4.56 5.87 -18.94
N ILE A 167 -5.86 5.97 -18.63
CA ILE A 167 -6.90 6.37 -19.59
C ILE A 167 -6.64 7.80 -20.08
N SER A 168 -6.38 8.75 -19.18
CA SER A 168 -6.07 10.14 -19.54
C SER A 168 -4.84 10.25 -20.43
N THR A 169 -3.79 9.49 -20.15
CA THR A 169 -2.57 9.47 -20.98
C THR A 169 -2.85 8.92 -22.38
N TYR A 170 -3.61 7.82 -22.46
CA TYR A 170 -4.02 7.24 -23.74
C TYR A 170 -4.84 8.23 -24.57
N VAL A 171 -5.87 8.86 -23.97
CA VAL A 171 -6.75 9.81 -24.67
C VAL A 171 -5.95 11.03 -25.14
N PHE A 172 -5.12 11.61 -24.28
CA PHE A 172 -4.34 12.80 -24.63
C PHE A 172 -3.38 12.54 -25.79
N ARG A 173 -2.69 11.39 -25.79
CA ARG A 173 -1.79 11.02 -26.88
C ARG A 173 -2.51 10.75 -28.19
N LYS A 174 -3.65 10.02 -28.13
CA LYS A 174 -4.47 9.75 -29.32
C LYS A 174 -5.01 11.05 -29.94
N LEU A 175 -5.40 12.02 -29.12
CA LEU A 175 -5.87 13.34 -29.57
C LEU A 175 -4.76 14.21 -30.18
N MET A 176 -3.51 13.99 -29.79
CA MET A 176 -2.34 14.68 -30.32
C MET A 176 -1.70 13.94 -31.52
N ASP A 177 -2.40 12.96 -32.10
CA ASP A 177 -1.91 12.09 -33.18
C ASP A 177 -0.56 11.41 -32.86
N GLN A 178 -0.28 11.18 -31.59
CA GLN A 178 0.87 10.40 -31.11
C GLN A 178 0.45 8.94 -30.92
N ASP A 179 1.41 8.00 -31.04
CA ASP A 179 1.14 6.62 -30.65
C ASP A 179 0.86 6.58 -29.14
N PRO A 180 -0.38 6.22 -28.73
CA PRO A 180 -0.74 6.24 -27.32
C PRO A 180 0.04 5.21 -26.50
N TRP A 181 0.57 4.16 -27.12
CA TRP A 181 1.29 3.08 -26.47
C TRP A 181 2.80 3.30 -26.41
N GLU A 182 3.33 4.21 -27.22
CA GLU A 182 4.77 4.48 -27.31
C GLU A 182 5.30 5.13 -26.02
N GLY A 183 6.20 4.46 -25.31
CA GLY A 183 6.73 4.97 -24.04
C GLY A 183 5.71 5.03 -22.90
N LEU A 184 4.55 4.35 -23.00
CA LEU A 184 3.76 4.05 -21.81
C LEU A 184 4.63 3.20 -20.89
N GLN A 185 4.76 3.62 -19.64
CA GLN A 185 5.36 2.79 -18.62
C GLN A 185 4.45 1.59 -18.43
N THR A 186 4.71 0.52 -19.18
CA THR A 186 4.04 -0.76 -18.94
C THR A 186 4.33 -1.10 -17.49
N PHE A 187 3.27 -1.29 -16.69
CA PHE A 187 3.40 -1.77 -15.33
C PHE A 187 4.20 -3.08 -15.44
N PRO A 188 5.47 -3.11 -15.00
CA PRO A 188 6.32 -4.26 -15.25
C PRO A 188 5.68 -5.48 -14.59
N PRO A 189 5.93 -6.69 -15.13
CA PRO A 189 5.41 -7.90 -14.51
C PRO A 189 5.87 -7.92 -13.04
N PRO A 190 4.96 -8.26 -12.10
CA PRO A 190 5.19 -7.99 -10.69
C PRO A 190 6.40 -8.80 -10.19
N VAL A 191 7.42 -8.10 -9.70
CA VAL A 191 8.70 -8.69 -9.27
C VAL A 191 8.46 -9.83 -8.27
N SER A 192 9.22 -10.93 -8.41
CA SER A 192 9.12 -12.08 -7.51
C SER A 192 9.39 -11.68 -6.05
N ILE A 193 8.47 -12.06 -5.15
CA ILE A 193 8.52 -11.79 -3.70
C ILE A 193 9.87 -12.18 -3.10
N LYS A 194 10.42 -13.33 -3.53
CA LYS A 194 11.69 -13.85 -3.04
C LYS A 194 12.84 -12.87 -3.32
N ILE A 195 12.88 -12.31 -4.53
CA ILE A 195 13.94 -11.40 -4.97
C ILE A 195 13.87 -10.07 -4.21
N THR A 196 12.66 -9.53 -4.01
CA THR A 196 12.46 -8.28 -3.27
C THR A 196 12.80 -8.47 -1.79
N PHE A 197 12.38 -9.58 -1.19
CA PHE A 197 12.69 -9.92 0.21
C PHE A 197 14.18 -10.18 0.43
N GLU A 198 14.84 -10.93 -0.46
CA GLU A 198 16.29 -11.17 -0.38
C GLU A 198 17.07 -9.86 -0.49
N LYS A 199 16.73 -8.99 -1.44
CA LYS A 199 17.36 -7.65 -1.56
C LYS A 199 17.15 -6.80 -0.30
N PHE A 200 15.95 -6.83 0.26
CA PHE A 200 15.61 -6.11 1.49
C PHE A 200 16.42 -6.63 2.68
N TRP A 201 16.40 -7.94 2.92
CA TRP A 201 17.07 -8.60 4.04
C TRP A 201 18.59 -8.42 3.97
N ASN A 202 19.16 -8.58 2.77
CA ASN A 202 20.59 -8.34 2.54
C ASN A 202 20.99 -6.89 2.82
N ARG A 203 20.10 -5.92 2.56
CA ARG A 203 20.34 -4.50 2.86
C ARG A 203 20.24 -4.21 4.35
N ILE A 204 19.32 -4.83 5.09
CA ILE A 204 19.28 -4.72 6.56
C ILE A 204 20.53 -5.33 7.18
N LEU A 205 20.89 -6.55 6.77
CA LEU A 205 22.08 -7.23 7.27
C LEU A 205 23.36 -6.44 6.97
N SER A 206 23.44 -5.76 5.83
CA SER A 206 24.61 -4.93 5.49
C SER A 206 24.73 -3.68 6.34
N LEU A 207 23.62 -3.06 6.77
CA LEU A 207 23.63 -1.95 7.74
C LEU A 207 24.12 -2.40 9.12
N PHE A 208 23.67 -3.57 9.59
CA PHE A 208 24.18 -4.16 10.84
C PHE A 208 25.66 -4.57 10.73
N LYS A 209 26.10 -5.13 9.59
CA LYS A 209 27.52 -5.44 9.35
C LYS A 209 28.40 -4.20 9.26
N ARG A 210 27.90 -3.07 8.73
CA ARG A 210 28.64 -1.80 8.68
C ARG A 210 28.92 -1.24 10.07
N LYS A 211 27.93 -1.27 10.97
CA LYS A 211 28.08 -0.78 12.35
C LYS A 211 29.16 -1.53 13.13
N LYS A 212 29.26 -2.85 12.94
CA LYS A 212 30.26 -3.71 13.60
C LYS A 212 31.71 -3.50 13.13
N LYS A 213 31.92 -2.84 11.99
CA LYS A 213 33.26 -2.55 11.43
C LYS A 213 33.83 -1.22 11.91
N THR A 214 32.97 -0.29 12.34
CA THR A 214 33.37 1.03 12.86
C THR A 214 33.79 0.95 14.32
N ASP A 215 33.11 0.14 15.15
CA ASP A 215 33.49 -0.10 16.56
C ASP A 215 34.79 -0.90 16.75
N LYS A 216 35.30 -1.56 15.70
CA LYS A 216 36.56 -2.33 15.75
C LYS A 216 37.80 -1.51 15.37
N LYS A 217 37.63 -0.21 15.12
CA LYS A 217 38.67 0.72 14.65
C LYS A 217 38.86 1.94 15.56
N SER A 218 38.13 2.03 16.67
CA SER A 218 38.44 2.92 17.81
C SER A 218 38.95 2.10 18.97
#